data_AF-L7C729-F1
#
_entry.id   AF-L7C729-F1
#
_cell.length_a   1.000
_cell.length_b   1.000
_cell.length_c   1.000
_cell.angle_alpha   90.00
_cell.angle_beta   90.00
_cell.angle_gamma   90.00
#
_symmetry.space_group_name_H-M   'P 1'
#
loop_
_entity.id
_entity.type
_entity.pdbx_description
1 polymer ?
#
loop_
_entity_poly.entity_id
_entity_poly.type
_entity_poly.pdbx_seq_one_letter_code
_entity_poly.pdbx_strand_id
1 'polypeptide(L)'
;MDEPVEGEVKLFSQTVTGLAIQLPKWRYPVVFDLKTGESKFDNYQGYWGNQKELDQFLQAYAVEKTKLEARRKGYSVTERPLRDGNIQLSIQLGA
;
A
#
# COMPACT_ATOMS: atom_id res chain seq x y z
N MET A 1 -4.15 -13.14 7.40
CA MET A 1 -4.52 -11.74 7.12
C MET A 1 -6.00 -11.75 6.89
N ASP A 2 -6.70 -10.79 7.48
CA ASP A 2 -8.13 -10.63 7.25
C ASP A 2 -8.35 -10.02 5.87
N GLU A 3 -9.51 -10.30 5.28
CA GLU A 3 -9.87 -9.72 3.97
C GLU A 3 -10.08 -8.21 4.10
N PRO A 4 -9.73 -7.41 3.07
CA PRO A 4 -10.07 -5.99 3.04
C PRO A 4 -11.58 -5.77 3.14
N VAL A 5 -11.99 -4.83 4.00
CA VAL A 5 -13.42 -4.51 4.22
C VAL A 5 -13.68 -3.09 3.78
N GLU A 6 -14.63 -2.89 2.87
CA GLU A 6 -15.09 -1.56 2.47
C GLU A 6 -16.23 -1.09 3.38
N GLY A 7 -16.14 0.13 3.90
CA GLY A 7 -17.19 0.72 4.72
C GLY A 7 -16.70 1.83 5.65
N GLU A 8 -17.54 2.16 6.63
CA GLU A 8 -17.21 3.10 7.69
C GLU A 8 -16.47 2.38 8.82
N VAL A 9 -15.30 2.88 9.20
CA VAL A 9 -14.40 2.28 10.19
C VAL A 9 -14.01 3.30 11.25
N LYS A 10 -14.16 2.88 12.50
CA LYS A 10 -13.74 3.67 13.66
C LYS A 10 -12.24 3.45 13.92
N LEU A 11 -11.44 4.47 13.63
CA LEU A 11 -10.07 4.59 14.12
C LEU A 11 -10.08 5.17 15.54
N PHE A 12 -8.91 5.26 16.16
CA PHE A 12 -8.78 5.86 17.48
C PHE A 12 -9.14 7.36 17.45
N SER A 13 -8.58 8.10 16.50
CA SER A 13 -8.73 9.55 16.40
C SER A 13 -10.06 9.98 15.75
N GLN A 14 -10.61 9.17 14.84
CA GLN A 14 -11.76 9.55 14.02
C GLN A 14 -12.50 8.35 13.42
N THR A 15 -13.67 8.60 12.84
CA THR A 15 -14.37 7.63 12.00
C THR A 15 -14.17 8.02 10.54
N VAL A 16 -13.81 7.08 9.68
CA VAL A 16 -13.51 7.32 8.27
C VAL A 16 -14.17 6.26 7.39
N THR A 17 -14.48 6.61 6.15
CA THR A 17 -15.03 5.66 5.16
C THR A 17 -13.99 5.32 4.11
N GLY A 18 -13.87 4.05 3.76
CA GLY A 18 -12.97 3.58 2.69
C GLY A 18 -12.74 2.08 2.75
N LEU A 19 -11.70 1.63 2.04
CA LEU A 19 -11.24 0.25 2.07
C LEU A 19 -10.27 0.05 3.23
N ALA A 20 -10.69 -0.68 4.26
CA ALA A 20 -9.88 -0.99 5.42
C ALA A 20 -9.04 -2.26 5.21
N ILE A 21 -7.75 -2.15 5.48
CA ILE A 21 -6.77 -3.23 5.35
C ILE A 21 -6.08 -3.44 6.70
N GLN A 22 -6.19 -4.66 7.22
CA GLN A 22 -5.58 -5.03 8.50
C GLN A 22 -4.13 -5.48 8.30
N LEU A 23 -3.18 -4.62 8.66
CA LEU A 23 -1.76 -4.93 8.59
C LEU A 23 -1.29 -5.82 9.77
N PRO A 24 -0.20 -6.58 9.63
CA PRO A 24 0.27 -7.49 10.67
C PRO A 24 0.63 -6.75 11.95
N LYS A 25 0.06 -7.18 13.09
CA LYS A 25 0.30 -6.60 14.42
C LYS A 25 -0.10 -5.13 14.56
N TRP A 26 -0.91 -4.61 13.64
CA TRP A 26 -1.53 -3.30 13.80
C TRP A 26 -2.79 -3.40 14.67
N ARG A 27 -3.00 -2.44 15.58
CA ARG A 27 -4.18 -2.39 16.46
C ARG A 27 -5.43 -1.89 15.72
N TYR A 28 -5.23 -0.95 14.81
CA TYR A 28 -6.28 -0.39 13.96
C TYR A 28 -5.89 -0.62 12.49
N PRO A 29 -6.87 -0.86 11.59
CA PRO A 29 -6.59 -1.03 10.17
C PRO A 29 -6.12 0.29 9.54
N VAL A 30 -5.47 0.18 8.39
CA VAL A 30 -5.24 1.33 7.50
C VAL A 30 -6.42 1.44 6.56
N VAL A 31 -7.05 2.61 6.49
CA VAL A 31 -8.22 2.85 5.63
C VAL A 31 -7.79 3.69 4.43
N PHE A 32 -8.00 3.17 3.23
CA PHE A 32 -7.71 3.85 1.98
C PHE A 32 -8.99 4.40 1.35
N ASP A 33 -9.00 5.69 1.05
CA ASP A 33 -10.03 6.29 0.21
C ASP A 33 -9.69 6.00 -1.26
N LEU A 34 -10.49 5.14 -1.89
CA LEU A 34 -10.26 4.71 -3.28
C LEU A 34 -10.51 5.81 -4.32
N LYS A 35 -11.18 6.92 -3.95
CA LYS A 35 -11.46 8.04 -4.85
C LYS A 35 -10.30 9.03 -4.87
N THR A 36 -9.74 9.33 -3.70
CA THR A 36 -8.66 10.33 -3.54
C THR A 36 -7.27 9.70 -3.54
N GLY A 37 -7.16 8.43 -3.16
CA GLY A 37 -5.89 7.74 -2.94
C GLY A 37 -5.25 8.04 -1.58
N GLU A 38 -5.93 8.81 -0.71
CA GLU A 38 -5.42 9.09 0.64
C GLU A 38 -5.55 7.87 1.56
N SER A 39 -4.57 7.68 2.43
CA SER A 39 -4.62 6.69 3.52
C SER A 39 -4.82 7.37 4.87
N LYS A 40 -5.75 6.87 5.69
CA LYS A 40 -5.97 7.28 7.09
C LYS A 40 -5.67 6.11 8.02
N PHE A 41 -4.91 6.37 9.08
CA PHE A 41 -4.53 5.36 10.06
C PHE A 41 -4.04 5.99 11.37
N ASP A 42 -4.06 5.21 12.45
CA ASP A 42 -3.49 5.57 13.75
C ASP A 42 -2.47 4.52 14.18
N ASN A 43 -1.18 4.82 14.07
CA ASN A 43 -0.13 3.91 14.52
C ASN A 43 0.53 4.33 15.86
N TYR A 44 0.14 5.48 16.41
CA TYR A 44 0.69 6.09 17.63
C TYR A 44 2.22 5.95 17.73
N GLN A 45 2.97 6.67 16.90
CA GLN A 45 4.45 6.60 16.85
C GLN A 45 5.03 5.17 16.71
N GLY A 46 4.25 4.24 16.15
CA GLY A 46 4.65 2.85 15.96
C GLY A 46 4.18 1.88 17.06
N TYR A 47 3.66 2.38 18.20
CA TYR A 47 3.20 1.52 19.31
C TYR A 47 1.98 0.68 18.95
N TRP A 48 1.17 1.12 17.98
CA TRP A 48 -0.03 0.40 17.53
C TRP A 48 0.13 -0.22 16.16
N GLY A 49 1.35 -0.27 15.63
CA GLY A 49 1.63 -0.83 14.32
C GLY A 49 2.95 -0.29 13.80
N ASN A 50 3.85 -1.18 13.39
CA ASN A 50 5.12 -0.75 12.82
C ASN A 50 4.88 -0.13 11.44
N GLN A 51 5.30 1.13 11.26
CA GLN A 51 5.19 1.88 10.01
C GLN A 51 5.76 1.11 8.81
N LYS A 52 6.82 0.32 9.03
CA LYS A 52 7.45 -0.50 7.99
C LYS A 52 6.49 -1.45 7.27
N GLU A 53 5.48 -1.97 7.98
CA GLU A 53 4.47 -2.86 7.36
C GLU A 53 3.61 -2.10 6.34
N LEU A 54 3.26 -0.84 6.62
CA LEU A 54 2.55 0.02 5.69
C LEU A 54 3.45 0.41 4.52
N ASP A 55 4.71 0.76 4.78
CA ASP A 55 5.65 1.14 3.73
C ASP A 55 5.89 -0.01 2.75
N GLN A 56 6.01 -1.25 3.25
CA GLN A 56 6.13 -2.46 2.43
C GLN A 56 4.85 -2.72 1.61
N PHE A 57 3.67 -2.55 2.22
CA PHE A 57 2.40 -2.66 1.51
C PHE A 57 2.30 -1.67 0.35
N LEU A 58 2.62 -0.39 0.60
CA LEU A 58 2.62 0.66 -0.41
C LEU A 58 3.63 0.40 -1.52
N GLN A 59 4.83 -0.08 -1.17
CA GLN A 59 5.85 -0.44 -2.15
C GLN A 59 5.38 -1.59 -3.06
N ALA A 60 4.76 -2.64 -2.51
CA ALA A 60 4.21 -3.73 -3.30
C ALA A 60 3.07 -3.25 -4.22
N TYR A 61 2.19 -2.39 -3.73
CA TYR A 61 1.15 -1.78 -4.55
C TYR A 61 1.74 -0.93 -5.70
N ALA A 62 2.75 -0.10 -5.41
CA ALA A 62 3.39 0.75 -6.42
C ALA A 62 4.06 -0.09 -7.52
N VAL A 63 4.67 -1.21 -7.14
CA VAL A 63 5.22 -2.21 -8.06
C VAL A 63 4.14 -2.76 -8.99
N GLU A 64 3.05 -3.29 -8.44
CA GLU A 64 1.98 -3.90 -9.23
C GLU A 64 1.26 -2.88 -10.11
N LYS A 65 1.03 -1.67 -9.59
CA LYS A 65 0.47 -0.56 -10.35
C LYS A 65 1.38 -0.18 -11.53
N THR A 66 2.69 -0.12 -11.31
CA THR A 66 3.66 0.17 -12.38
C THR A 66 3.64 -0.89 -13.47
N LYS A 67 3.67 -2.18 -13.10
CA LYS A 67 3.55 -3.30 -14.06
C LYS A 67 2.27 -3.22 -14.88
N LEU A 68 1.15 -2.95 -14.23
CA LEU A 68 -0.16 -2.85 -14.89
C LEU A 68 -0.17 -1.74 -15.95
N GLU A 69 0.33 -0.55 -15.62
CA GLU A 69 0.38 0.58 -16.56
C GLU A 69 1.41 0.37 -17.67
N ALA A 70 2.56 -0.23 -17.37
CA ALA A 70 3.57 -0.57 -18.38
C ALA A 70 3.01 -1.58 -19.39
N ARG A 71 2.35 -2.64 -18.91
CA ARG A 71 1.70 -3.65 -19.75
C ARG A 71 0.67 -3.04 -20.68
N ARG A 72 -0.14 -2.09 -20.20
CA ARG A 72 -1.14 -1.38 -21.03
C ARG A 72 -0.51 -0.58 -22.17
N LYS A 73 0.74 -0.15 -22.03
CA LYS A 73 1.51 0.58 -23.05
C LYS A 73 2.40 -0.33 -23.90
N GLY A 74 2.37 -1.65 -23.69
CA GLY A 74 3.24 -2.59 -24.39
C GLY A 74 4.70 -2.58 -23.92
N TYR A 75 4.97 -2.04 -22.73
CA TYR A 75 6.32 -1.98 -22.16
C TYR A 75 6.58 -3.18 -21.25
N SER A 76 7.85 -3.62 -21.17
CA SER A 76 8.29 -4.60 -20.18
C SER A 76 8.86 -3.91 -18.94
N VAL A 77 8.77 -4.58 -17.80
CA VAL A 77 9.27 -4.10 -16.51
C VAL A 77 10.16 -5.17 -15.89
N THR A 78 11.35 -4.78 -15.44
CA THR A 78 12.25 -5.64 -14.66
C THR A 78 12.33 -5.12 -13.24
N GLU A 79 12.29 -6.04 -12.28
CA GLU A 79 12.35 -5.75 -10.84
C GLU A 79 13.69 -6.17 -10.26
N ARG A 80 14.24 -5.33 -9.39
CA ARG A 80 15.45 -5.66 -8.64
C ARG A 80 15.30 -5.26 -7.18
N PRO A 81 15.27 -6.21 -6.23
CA PRO A 81 15.33 -5.89 -4.82
C PRO A 81 16.72 -5.32 -4.47
N LEU A 82 16.73 -4.30 -3.63
CA LEU A 82 17.92 -3.62 -3.12
C LEU A 82 18.21 -4.06 -1.67
N ARG A 83 19.46 -3.86 -1.23
CA ARG A 83 19.93 -4.34 0.08
C ARG A 83 19.26 -3.66 1.27
N ASP A 84 18.78 -2.44 1.06
CA ASP A 84 18.07 -1.62 2.04
C ASP A 84 16.57 -1.96 2.13
N GLY A 85 16.11 -2.94 1.33
CA GLY A 85 14.71 -3.33 1.24
C GLY A 85 13.90 -2.55 0.20
N ASN A 86 14.52 -1.61 -0.53
CA ASN A 86 13.85 -0.94 -1.63
C ASN A 86 13.74 -1.83 -2.88
N ILE A 87 12.82 -1.49 -3.79
CA ILE A 87 12.67 -2.17 -5.08
C ILE A 87 12.96 -1.18 -6.21
N GLN A 88 13.93 -1.50 -7.06
CA GLN A 88 14.18 -0.78 -8.30
C GLN A 88 13.33 -1.38 -9.42
N LEU A 89 12.58 -0.54 -10.11
CA LEU A 89 11.86 -0.90 -11.34
C LEU A 89 12.55 -0.28 -12.55
N SER A 90 12.80 -1.06 -13.58
CA SER A 90 13.31 -0.60 -14.87
C SER A 90 12.29 -0.88 -15.95
N ILE A 91 11.74 0.18 -16.56
CA ILE A 91 10.80 0.08 -17.67
C ILE A 91 11.58 0.11 -18.98
N GLN A 92 11.37 -0.89 -19.81
CA GLN A 92 11.90 -0.95 -21.16
C GLN A 92 10.79 -0.58 -22.13
N LEU A 93 10.98 0.53 -22.83
CA LEU A 93 10.08 0.95 -23.89
C LEU A 93 10.30 -0.01 -25.08
N GLY A 94 9.23 -0.61 -25.59
CA GLY A 94 9.29 -1.38 -26.83
C GLY A 94 9.78 -0.47 -27.96
N ALA A 95 10.70 -0.97 -28.79
CA ALA A 95 11.13 -0.29 -30.01
C ALA A 95 10.01 -0.21 -31.05
#